data_AF-A0A8C5RSP5-F1
#
_entry.id   AF-A0A8C5RSP5-F1
#
_cell.length_a   1.000
_cell.length_b   1.000
_cell.length_c   1.000
_cell.angle_alpha   90.00
_cell.angle_beta   90.00
_cell.angle_gamma   90.00
#
_symmetry.space_group_name_H-M   'P 1'
#
loop_
_entity.id
_entity.type
_entity.pdbx_description
1 polymer ?
#
loop_
_entity_poly.entity_id
_entity_poly.type
_entity_poly.pdbx_seq_one_letter_code
_entity_poly.pdbx_strand_id
1 'polypeptide(L)'
;CLINIFLSTDLKILWLHGENGTAPTQFRIPHSVTVDSVGRVWVADRANWRIQVFEKSTGEWFGSWDNCFTEDGPYSVRFTPDQQYIIVAHLNIDKISILAVPPVGLIGDCIVVDTIQLAREVKPHLLDVSLSTGAIYVAEIGAEQVQKYVPLD
;
A
#
# COMPACT_ATOMS: atom_id res chain seq x y z
N CYS A 1 -22.15 -6.32 -6.10
CA CYS A 1 -21.27 -7.07 -7.03
C CYS A 1 -20.27 -7.82 -6.17
N LEU A 2 -20.25 -9.15 -6.28
CA LEU A 2 -19.68 -10.08 -5.31
C LEU A 2 -18.17 -10.27 -5.49
N ILE A 3 -17.50 -10.60 -4.38
CA ILE A 3 -16.44 -11.60 -4.18
C ILE A 3 -15.26 -11.04 -3.36
N ASN A 4 -15.00 -11.65 -2.20
CA ASN A 4 -13.87 -11.38 -1.30
C ASN A 4 -12.87 -12.53 -1.32
N ILE A 5 -11.60 -12.21 -1.12
CA ILE A 5 -10.50 -13.18 -1.01
C ILE A 5 -9.76 -12.92 0.31
N PHE A 6 -9.75 -13.92 1.21
CA PHE A 6 -8.60 -14.53 1.92
C PHE A 6 -9.11 -15.79 2.65
N LEU A 7 -8.38 -16.90 2.56
CA LEU A 7 -8.85 -18.27 2.79
C LEU A 7 -8.49 -18.77 4.20
N SER A 8 -9.47 -19.21 5.01
CA SER A 8 -9.24 -20.12 6.14
C SER A 8 -8.85 -21.53 5.64
N THR A 9 -8.47 -22.48 6.52
CA THR A 9 -8.14 -23.87 6.13
C THR A 9 -9.29 -24.59 5.41
N ASP A 10 -10.51 -24.10 5.56
CA ASP A 10 -11.72 -24.50 4.85
C ASP A 10 -12.18 -23.46 3.80
N LEU A 11 -11.28 -22.56 3.38
CA LEU A 11 -11.45 -21.55 2.33
C LEU A 11 -12.60 -20.56 2.57
N LYS A 12 -12.97 -20.32 3.83
CA LYS A 12 -13.99 -19.35 4.24
C LYS A 12 -13.42 -17.95 4.38
N ILE A 13 -14.29 -16.97 4.13
CA ILE A 13 -14.07 -15.56 4.44
C ILE A 13 -14.13 -15.39 5.97
N LEU A 14 -13.06 -14.87 6.57
CA LEU A 14 -13.01 -14.57 8.00
C LEU A 14 -13.65 -13.22 8.34
N TRP A 15 -13.40 -12.21 7.52
CA TRP A 15 -14.04 -10.89 7.60
C TRP A 15 -14.13 -10.24 6.23
N LEU A 16 -15.06 -9.30 6.10
CA LEU A 16 -15.35 -8.56 4.88
C LEU A 16 -15.65 -7.10 5.24
N HIS A 17 -14.90 -6.19 4.63
CA HIS A 17 -15.24 -4.77 4.53
C HIS A 17 -15.32 -4.37 3.07
N GLY A 18 -16.43 -3.79 2.64
CA GLY A 18 -16.63 -3.55 1.22
C GLY A 18 -18.00 -3.01 0.88
N GLU A 19 -18.05 -1.71 0.65
CA GLU A 19 -19.10 -1.02 -0.10
C GLU A 19 -18.49 0.21 -0.78
N ASN A 20 -19.13 0.70 -1.84
CA ASN A 20 -18.66 1.91 -2.50
C ASN A 20 -18.90 3.11 -1.59
N GLY A 21 -17.85 3.86 -1.27
CA GLY A 21 -17.98 5.08 -0.48
C GLY A 21 -16.67 5.57 0.10
N THR A 22 -16.76 6.59 0.94
CA THR A 22 -15.62 7.34 1.50
C THR A 22 -15.51 7.21 3.01
N ALA A 23 -16.52 6.66 3.70
CA ALA A 23 -16.47 6.45 5.14
C ALA A 23 -15.42 5.39 5.53
N PRO A 24 -15.02 5.28 6.80
CA PRO A 24 -14.22 4.16 7.29
C PRO A 24 -14.82 2.83 6.85
N THR A 25 -13.97 1.88 6.47
CA THR A 25 -14.33 0.53 5.95
C THR A 25 -15.06 0.48 4.60
N GLN A 26 -15.42 1.63 4.03
CA GLN A 26 -15.86 1.75 2.63
C GLN A 26 -14.66 1.95 1.70
N PHE A 27 -14.81 1.63 0.41
CA PHE A 27 -13.70 1.72 -0.55
C PHE A 27 -14.13 2.32 -1.89
N ARG A 28 -13.18 2.97 -2.57
CA ARG A 28 -13.26 3.35 -3.98
C ARG A 28 -11.99 2.88 -4.69
N ILE A 29 -12.12 1.77 -5.41
CA ILE A 29 -11.03 1.10 -6.13
C ILE A 29 -9.89 0.73 -5.16
N PRO A 30 -10.13 -0.19 -4.20
CA PRO A 30 -9.04 -0.77 -3.43
C PRO A 30 -8.12 -1.52 -4.41
N HIS A 31 -6.86 -1.10 -4.48
CA HIS A 31 -5.97 -1.44 -5.59
C HIS A 31 -4.78 -2.30 -5.17
N SER A 32 -4.34 -2.18 -3.92
CA SER A 32 -3.22 -2.96 -3.40
C SER A 32 -3.43 -3.25 -1.92
N VAL A 33 -2.82 -4.35 -1.45
CA VAL A 33 -2.86 -4.77 -0.06
C VAL A 33 -1.51 -5.32 0.35
N THR A 34 -1.11 -5.07 1.59
CA THR A 34 0.06 -5.69 2.22
C THR A 34 -0.19 -5.91 3.71
N VAL A 35 0.63 -6.72 4.37
CA VAL A 35 0.45 -7.11 5.77
C VAL A 35 1.79 -6.96 6.47
N ASP A 36 1.80 -6.32 7.64
CA ASP A 36 3.02 -6.20 8.44
C ASP A 36 3.23 -7.36 9.41
N SER A 37 4.40 -7.38 10.03
CA SER A 37 4.81 -8.39 11.01
C SER A 37 4.04 -8.35 12.32
N VAL A 38 3.29 -7.27 12.60
CA VAL A 38 2.49 -7.12 13.84
C VAL A 38 1.01 -7.41 13.62
N GLY A 39 0.64 -7.90 12.43
CA GLY A 39 -0.72 -8.36 12.14
C GLY A 39 -1.69 -7.25 11.73
N ARG A 40 -1.20 -6.18 11.10
CA ARG A 40 -2.05 -5.17 10.46
C ARG A 40 -2.09 -5.38 8.95
N VAL A 41 -3.27 -5.19 8.36
CA VAL A 41 -3.54 -5.24 6.92
C VAL A 41 -3.68 -3.82 6.41
N TRP A 42 -2.84 -3.44 5.45
CA TRP A 42 -2.76 -2.11 4.88
C TRP A 42 -3.30 -2.14 3.46
N VAL A 43 -4.39 -1.41 3.20
CA VAL A 43 -5.12 -1.45 1.93
C VAL A 43 -5.05 -0.08 1.26
N ALA A 44 -4.44 -0.04 0.07
CA ALA A 44 -4.40 1.14 -0.79
C ALA A 44 -5.78 1.37 -1.43
N ASP A 45 -6.54 2.33 -0.91
CA ASP A 45 -7.86 2.72 -1.36
C ASP A 45 -7.73 3.86 -2.39
N ARG A 46 -7.31 3.46 -3.59
CA ARG A 46 -6.70 4.34 -4.59
C ARG A 46 -7.56 5.54 -4.94
N ALA A 47 -8.85 5.38 -5.22
CA ALA A 47 -9.69 6.50 -5.65
C ALA A 47 -10.28 7.31 -4.49
N ASN A 48 -10.01 6.91 -3.25
CA ASN A 48 -10.21 7.73 -2.05
C ASN A 48 -8.91 8.41 -1.59
N TRP A 49 -7.80 8.24 -2.30
CA TRP A 49 -6.49 8.81 -1.96
C TRP A 49 -6.10 8.55 -0.51
N ARG A 50 -6.20 7.29 -0.08
CA ARG A 50 -5.83 6.89 1.28
C ARG A 50 -5.32 5.46 1.35
N ILE A 51 -4.66 5.14 2.46
CA ILE A 51 -4.42 3.77 2.90
C ILE A 51 -5.28 3.52 4.14
N GLN A 52 -6.08 2.46 4.16
CA GLN A 52 -6.82 2.02 5.36
C GLN A 52 -6.11 0.85 6.04
N VAL A 53 -6.17 0.80 7.38
CA VAL A 53 -5.46 -0.19 8.20
C VAL A 53 -6.45 -0.98 9.04
N PHE A 54 -6.29 -2.31 9.05
CA PHE A 54 -7.18 -3.24 9.74
C PHE A 54 -6.39 -4.26 10.56
N GLU A 55 -6.96 -4.78 11.64
CA GLU A 55 -6.45 -5.97 12.31
C GLU A 55 -6.64 -7.20 11.41
N LYS A 56 -5.60 -8.03 11.28
CA LYS A 56 -5.55 -9.15 10.34
C LYS A 56 -6.59 -10.25 10.61
N SER A 57 -6.95 -10.51 11.85
CA SER A 57 -7.77 -11.65 12.27
C SER A 57 -9.26 -11.33 12.36
N THR A 58 -9.60 -10.17 12.92
CA THR A 58 -10.96 -9.68 13.19
C THR A 58 -11.46 -8.73 12.12
N GLY A 59 -10.55 -8.10 11.37
CA GLY A 59 -10.88 -7.02 10.45
C GLY A 59 -11.22 -5.71 11.16
N GLU A 60 -10.95 -5.54 12.45
CA GLU A 60 -11.20 -4.27 13.15
C GLU A 60 -10.44 -3.12 12.46
N TRP A 61 -11.11 -2.00 12.19
CA TRP A 61 -10.48 -0.85 11.57
C TRP A 61 -9.65 -0.07 12.59
N PHE A 62 -8.37 0.11 12.30
CA PHE A 62 -7.42 0.82 13.17
C PHE A 62 -7.23 2.29 12.78
N GLY A 63 -7.51 2.65 11.53
CA GLY A 63 -7.29 4.01 11.04
C GLY A 63 -7.04 4.09 9.55
N SER A 64 -6.70 5.28 9.10
CA SER A 64 -6.30 5.54 7.72
C SER A 64 -5.25 6.63 7.62
N TRP A 65 -4.47 6.58 6.54
CA TRP A 65 -3.56 7.62 6.10
C TRP A 65 -4.07 8.26 4.82
N ASP A 66 -4.40 9.53 4.88
CA ASP A 66 -4.82 10.38 3.76
C ASP A 66 -3.92 11.61 3.60
N ASN A 67 -3.28 12.06 4.68
CA ASN A 67 -2.45 13.27 4.72
C ASN A 67 -1.20 13.23 3.80
N CYS A 68 -0.73 12.06 3.36
CA CYS A 68 0.39 11.94 2.40
C CYS A 68 -0.05 11.78 0.93
N PHE A 69 -1.35 11.78 0.66
CA PHE A 69 -1.92 11.47 -0.66
C PHE A 69 -2.71 12.67 -1.22
N THR A 70 -2.11 13.85 -1.21
CA THR A 70 -2.77 15.10 -1.60
C THR A 70 -2.78 15.36 -3.12
N GLU A 71 -1.87 14.71 -3.86
CA GLU A 71 -1.69 14.91 -5.31
C GLU A 71 -2.09 13.68 -6.14
N ASP A 72 -1.93 12.47 -5.59
CA ASP A 72 -2.31 11.21 -6.23
C ASP A 72 -2.54 10.10 -5.19
N GLY A 73 -3.32 9.10 -5.57
CA GLY A 73 -3.63 7.96 -4.72
C GLY A 73 -2.51 6.90 -4.67
N PRO A 74 -2.53 6.02 -3.66
CA PRO A 74 -1.60 4.90 -3.60
C PRO A 74 -2.01 3.81 -4.60
N TYR A 75 -1.13 3.47 -5.55
CA TYR A 75 -1.38 2.41 -6.53
C TYR A 75 -0.81 1.06 -6.09
N SER A 76 0.36 1.05 -5.46
CA SER A 76 0.99 -0.18 -4.95
C SER A 76 1.65 0.10 -3.62
N VAL A 77 1.53 -0.81 -2.67
CA VAL A 77 2.11 -0.68 -1.32
C VAL A 77 2.88 -1.95 -0.94
N ARG A 78 4.11 -1.80 -0.46
CA ARG A 78 4.96 -2.92 -0.01
C ARG A 78 5.79 -2.53 1.20
N PHE A 79 5.93 -3.41 2.17
CA PHE A 79 6.86 -3.21 3.27
C PHE A 79 8.30 -3.45 2.84
N THR A 80 9.22 -2.71 3.45
CA THR A 80 10.64 -3.07 3.47
C THR A 80 10.88 -4.33 4.30
N PRO A 81 11.97 -5.07 4.07
CA PRO A 81 12.22 -6.34 4.78
C PRO A 81 12.32 -6.19 6.30
N ASP A 82 12.82 -5.05 6.76
CA ASP A 82 12.93 -4.68 8.18
C ASP A 82 11.61 -4.21 8.81
N GLN A 83 10.55 -4.10 8.01
CA GLN A 83 9.21 -3.64 8.41
C GLN A 83 9.18 -2.21 8.98
N GLN A 84 10.23 -1.41 8.73
CA GLN A 84 10.32 -0.04 9.21
C GLN A 84 9.66 0.96 8.25
N TYR A 85 9.52 0.59 6.97
CA TYR A 85 8.98 1.48 5.94
C TYR A 85 7.95 0.79 5.05
N ILE A 86 7.03 1.60 4.52
CA ILE A 86 6.12 1.23 3.43
C ILE A 86 6.56 2.01 2.19
N ILE A 87 6.80 1.28 1.11
CA ILE A 87 7.07 1.81 -0.22
C ILE A 87 5.74 1.94 -0.97
N VAL A 88 5.46 3.14 -1.49
CA VAL A 88 4.21 3.47 -2.17
C VAL A 88 4.47 3.99 -3.57
N ALA A 89 3.86 3.38 -4.59
CA ALA A 89 3.89 3.90 -5.95
C ALA A 89 2.71 4.86 -6.18
N HIS A 90 3.01 5.99 -6.80
CA HIS A 90 2.07 7.01 -7.24
C HIS A 90 2.14 7.11 -8.77
N LEU A 91 1.07 6.71 -9.44
CA LEU A 91 1.09 6.48 -10.87
C LEU A 91 1.07 7.77 -11.68
N ASN A 92 0.27 8.76 -11.27
CA ASN A 92 0.01 9.96 -12.08
C ASN A 92 1.04 11.07 -11.86
N ILE A 93 1.92 10.91 -10.86
CA ILE A 93 2.98 11.86 -10.52
C ILE A 93 4.38 11.23 -10.64
N ASP A 94 4.48 10.05 -11.27
CA ASP A 94 5.75 9.37 -11.58
C ASP A 94 6.67 9.25 -10.35
N LYS A 95 6.11 8.85 -9.21
CA LYS A 95 6.80 8.97 -7.91
C LYS A 95 6.67 7.69 -7.09
N ILE A 96 7.73 7.36 -6.36
CA ILE A 96 7.70 6.36 -5.30
C ILE A 96 8.00 7.06 -3.98
N SER A 97 7.13 6.89 -2.98
CA SER A 97 7.32 7.45 -1.64
C SER A 97 7.70 6.36 -0.66
N ILE A 98 8.55 6.70 0.31
CA ILE A 98 8.95 5.84 1.42
C ILE A 98 8.34 6.44 2.68
N LEU A 99 7.45 5.70 3.33
CA LEU A 99 6.69 6.16 4.50
C LEU A 99 7.15 5.38 5.74
N ALA A 100 7.33 6.07 6.87
CA ALA A 100 7.65 5.41 8.13
C ALA A 100 6.47 4.61 8.67
N VAL A 101 6.72 3.38 9.11
CA VAL A 101 5.71 2.53 9.74
C VAL A 101 5.47 3.00 11.16
N PRO A 102 4.21 3.22 11.57
CA PRO A 102 3.91 3.70 12.91
C PRO A 102 4.08 2.55 13.91
N PRO A 103 4.40 2.87 15.18
CA PRO A 103 4.49 1.87 16.23
C PRO A 103 3.17 1.11 16.42
N VAL A 104 3.22 0.01 17.18
CA VAL A 104 2.00 -0.70 17.58
C VAL A 104 1.12 0.23 18.41
N GLY A 105 -0.17 0.30 18.06
CA GLY A 105 -1.14 1.20 18.70
C GLY A 105 -1.81 2.10 17.66
N LEU A 106 -1.90 3.39 17.97
CA LEU A 106 -2.55 4.38 17.10
C LEU A 106 -1.79 4.50 15.76
N ILE A 107 -2.54 4.45 14.66
CA ILE A 107 -1.99 4.56 13.30
C ILE A 107 -1.47 5.99 13.02
N GLY A 108 -2.15 7.00 13.55
CA GLY A 108 -1.77 8.41 13.40
C GLY A 108 -1.70 8.88 11.94
N ASP A 109 -1.06 10.01 11.73
CA ASP A 109 -0.76 10.54 10.40
C ASP A 109 0.44 9.82 9.78
N CYS A 110 0.44 9.66 8.46
CA CYS A 110 1.61 9.13 7.78
C CYS A 110 2.75 10.15 7.74
N ILE A 111 3.98 9.63 7.69
CA ILE A 111 5.20 10.42 7.60
C ILE A 111 5.98 9.92 6.39
N VAL A 112 6.11 10.76 5.36
CA VAL A 112 7.00 10.50 4.21
C VAL A 112 8.43 10.79 4.66
N VAL A 113 9.30 9.78 4.65
CA VAL A 113 10.71 9.92 5.03
C VAL A 113 11.63 10.17 3.84
N ASP A 114 11.25 9.67 2.66
CA ASP A 114 12.02 9.85 1.44
C ASP A 114 11.14 9.66 0.19
N THR A 115 11.64 10.05 -0.97
CA THR A 115 10.94 10.01 -2.25
C THR A 115 11.91 9.77 -3.39
N ILE A 116 11.57 8.80 -4.25
CA ILE A 116 12.24 8.56 -5.51
C ILE A 116 11.38 9.15 -6.62
N GLN A 117 11.86 10.23 -7.23
CA GLN A 117 11.23 10.82 -8.42
C GLN A 117 11.66 10.04 -9.67
N LEU A 118 10.70 9.55 -10.43
CA LEU A 118 10.95 8.85 -11.69
C LEU A 118 10.93 9.83 -12.87
N ALA A 119 11.43 9.36 -14.02
CA ALA A 119 11.26 10.07 -15.27
C ALA A 119 9.77 10.24 -15.60
N ARG A 120 9.45 11.27 -16.38
CA ARG A 120 8.08 11.58 -16.77
C ARG A 120 7.47 10.46 -17.61
N GLU A 121 6.16 10.28 -17.45
CA GLU A 121 5.35 9.30 -18.20
C GLU A 121 5.75 7.84 -17.97
N VAL A 122 6.45 7.56 -16.88
CA VAL A 122 6.84 6.21 -16.49
C VAL A 122 5.64 5.43 -15.95
N LYS A 123 4.80 6.09 -15.13
CA LYS A 123 3.59 5.52 -14.52
C LYS A 123 3.87 4.23 -13.74
N PRO A 124 4.55 4.30 -12.58
CA PRO A 124 4.87 3.13 -11.76
C PRO A 124 3.58 2.51 -11.21
N HIS A 125 3.21 1.34 -11.69
CA HIS A 125 1.90 0.75 -11.41
C HIS A 125 1.95 -0.31 -10.30
N LEU A 126 2.95 -1.19 -10.33
CA LEU A 126 3.09 -2.27 -9.35
C LEU A 126 4.50 -2.30 -8.78
N LEU A 127 4.60 -2.45 -7.46
CA LEU A 127 5.83 -2.64 -6.72
C LEU A 127 5.94 -4.07 -6.20
N ASP A 128 7.17 -4.57 -6.14
CA ASP A 128 7.55 -5.67 -5.26
C ASP A 128 8.89 -5.39 -4.59
N VAL A 129 9.11 -5.95 -3.39
CA VAL A 129 10.34 -5.71 -2.61
C VAL A 129 10.97 -7.05 -2.24
N SER A 130 12.26 -7.22 -2.56
CA SER A 130 13.01 -8.41 -2.19
C SER A 130 13.28 -8.43 -0.69
N LEU A 131 12.78 -9.47 0.00
CA LEU A 131 13.00 -9.66 1.44
C LEU A 131 14.47 -9.91 1.82
N SER A 132 15.30 -10.40 0.90
CA SER A 132 16.71 -10.69 1.17
C SER A 132 17.64 -9.52 0.91
N THR A 133 17.25 -8.58 0.03
CA THR A 133 18.14 -7.50 -0.43
C THR A 133 17.58 -6.09 -0.26
N GLY A 134 16.28 -5.96 0.02
CA GLY A 134 15.60 -4.66 0.02
C GLY A 134 15.42 -4.05 -1.37
N ALA A 135 15.82 -4.73 -2.44
CA ALA A 135 15.65 -4.22 -3.80
C ALA A 135 14.17 -4.05 -4.15
N ILE A 136 13.83 -2.90 -4.73
CA ILE A 136 12.48 -2.53 -5.18
C ILE A 136 12.38 -2.80 -6.68
N TYR A 137 11.37 -3.57 -7.08
CA TYR A 137 11.04 -3.86 -8.47
C TYR A 137 9.77 -3.12 -8.84
N VAL A 138 9.78 -2.46 -9.99
CA VAL A 138 8.69 -1.57 -10.42
C VAL A 138 8.25 -1.97 -11.82
N ALA A 139 6.98 -2.34 -11.97
CA ALA A 139 6.36 -2.52 -13.27
C ALA A 139 5.70 -1.19 -13.71
N GLU A 140 6.13 -0.69 -14.85
CA GLU A 140 5.82 0.64 -15.36
C GLU A 140 4.95 0.51 -16.60
N ILE A 141 3.74 1.09 -16.55
CA ILE A 141 2.78 0.94 -17.66
C ILE A 141 2.91 2.03 -18.71
N GLY A 142 3.53 3.16 -18.38
CA GLY A 142 3.71 4.26 -19.32
C GLY A 142 4.95 4.05 -20.19
N ALA A 143 6.08 3.74 -19.55
CA ALA A 143 7.32 3.41 -20.24
C ALA A 143 7.39 1.94 -20.74
N GLU A 144 6.39 1.12 -20.41
CA GLU A 144 6.27 -0.29 -20.83
C GLU A 144 7.50 -1.14 -20.44
N GLN A 145 8.02 -0.95 -19.23
CA GLN A 145 9.26 -1.59 -18.76
C GLN A 145 9.17 -2.06 -17.30
N VAL A 146 10.24 -2.72 -16.86
CA VAL A 146 10.45 -3.09 -15.46
C VAL A 146 11.79 -2.53 -14.99
N GLN A 147 11.78 -1.83 -13.87
CA GLN A 147 12.99 -1.28 -13.25
C GLN A 147 13.27 -1.94 -11.90
N LYS A 148 14.56 -1.99 -11.55
CA LYS A 148 15.05 -2.44 -10.24
C LYS A 148 15.82 -1.29 -9.59
N TYR A 149 15.42 -0.92 -8.39
CA TYR A 149 16.13 0.02 -7.53
C TYR A 149 16.75 -0.77 -6.38
N VAL A 150 18.00 -0.49 -6.07
CA VAL A 150 18.71 -1.08 -4.93
C VAL A 150 18.92 0.02 -3.88
N PRO A 151 18.75 -0.29 -2.57
CA PRO A 151 19.21 0.60 -1.52
C PRO A 151 20.69 0.94 -1.75
N LEU A 152 21.09 2.18 -1.51
CA LEU A 152 22.50 2.54 -1.47
C LEU A 152 23.09 1.93 -0.18
N ASP A 153 24.16 1.14 -0.32
CA ASP A 153 24.89 0.52 0.80
C ASP A 153 25.43 1.55 1.81
#